data_AF-A0A9P6V305-F1
#
_entry.id   AF-A0A9P6V305-F1
#
_cell.length_a   1.000
_cell.length_b   1.000
_cell.length_c   1.000
_cell.angle_alpha   90.00
_cell.angle_beta   90.00
_cell.angle_gamma   90.00
#
_symmetry.space_group_name_H-M   'P 1'
#
loop_
_entity.id
_entity.type
_entity.pdbx_description
1 polymer ?
#
loop_
_entity_poly.entity_id
_entity_poly.type
_entity_poly.pdbx_seq_one_letter_code
_entity_poly.pdbx_strand_id
1 'polypeptide(L)'
;MQVIRSFVREVVQAYNQKDKDAIRDLISTEESNERSAQLTEALYDMSEESIRSTVAAECDNVDAPRALKDLITNYLNFTIAASLEDSVSTAIYERLSTCYGSFLGLYQAFDAQWLTPLCMDLSFSLIFWANWADTEQPNAKELKVSDAVAKHLSRAFNIVISDKTSNDLKDSKKMALYYLANLTFRVYFKARAGDQERFS
;
A
#
# COMPACT_ATOMS: atom_id res chain seq x y z
N MET A 1 12.62 19.20 1.88
CA MET A 1 12.45 19.23 0.40
C MET A 1 13.44 18.38 -0.40
N GLN A 2 14.77 18.50 -0.22
CA GLN A 2 15.75 17.71 -1.01
C GLN A 2 15.58 16.19 -0.84
N VAL A 3 15.30 15.74 0.39
CA VAL A 3 15.02 14.32 0.72
C VAL A 3 13.85 13.76 -0.10
N ILE A 4 12.72 14.48 -0.14
CA ILE A 4 11.53 14.06 -0.90
C ILE A 4 11.82 14.01 -2.40
N ARG A 5 12.54 15.01 -2.94
CA ARG A 5 12.92 14.98 -4.37
C ARG A 5 13.84 13.79 -4.68
N SER A 6 14.80 13.48 -3.81
CA SER A 6 15.65 12.29 -3.94
C SER A 6 14.80 11.02 -3.93
N PHE A 7 13.91 10.90 -2.95
CA PHE A 7 12.99 9.76 -2.84
C PHE A 7 12.14 9.56 -4.10
N VAL A 8 11.50 10.62 -4.61
CA VAL A 8 10.68 10.53 -5.83
C VAL A 8 11.52 10.03 -7.01
N ARG A 9 12.73 10.57 -7.19
CA ARG A 9 13.64 10.16 -8.26
C ARG A 9 14.07 8.71 -8.14
N GLU A 10 14.37 8.25 -6.93
CA GLU A 10 14.76 6.87 -6.67
C GLU A 10 13.61 5.89 -6.93
N VAL A 11 12.37 6.24 -6.53
CA VAL A 11 11.19 5.42 -6.85
C VAL A 11 10.95 5.36 -8.36
N VAL A 12 11.04 6.49 -9.06
CA VAL A 12 10.87 6.52 -10.52
C VAL A 12 11.99 5.72 -11.21
N GLN A 13 13.23 5.83 -10.74
CA GLN A 13 14.35 5.06 -11.26
C GLN A 13 14.13 3.56 -11.06
N ALA A 14 13.79 3.12 -9.85
CA ALA A 14 13.48 1.72 -9.56
C ALA A 14 12.34 1.20 -10.44
N TYR A 15 11.31 2.02 -10.64
CA TYR A 15 10.20 1.69 -11.54
C TYR A 15 10.63 1.52 -12.99
N ASN A 16 11.40 2.46 -13.54
CA ASN A 16 11.89 2.42 -14.91
C ASN A 16 12.84 1.23 -15.16
N GLN A 17 13.60 0.84 -14.14
CA GLN A 17 14.53 -0.30 -14.18
C GLN A 17 13.83 -1.63 -13.90
N LYS A 18 12.55 -1.63 -13.51
CA LYS A 18 11.81 -2.80 -13.01
C LYS A 18 12.55 -3.48 -11.85
N ASP A 19 13.23 -2.67 -11.02
CA ASP A 19 13.97 -3.12 -9.86
C ASP A 19 12.99 -3.40 -8.72
N LYS A 20 12.61 -4.68 -8.61
CA LYS A 20 11.64 -5.16 -7.63
C LYS A 20 12.13 -5.00 -6.18
N ASP A 21 13.43 -5.10 -5.94
CA ASP A 21 13.98 -5.09 -4.60
C ASP A 21 14.10 -3.63 -4.13
N ALA A 22 14.62 -2.75 -4.99
CA ALA A 22 14.68 -1.32 -4.70
C ALA A 22 13.29 -0.70 -4.49
N ILE A 23 12.29 -1.01 -5.33
CA ILE A 23 10.95 -0.42 -5.15
C ILE A 23 10.26 -0.91 -3.87
N ARG A 24 10.54 -2.16 -3.47
CA ARG A 24 10.02 -2.77 -2.25
C ARG A 24 10.62 -2.10 -1.01
N ASP A 25 11.93 -1.88 -1.02
CA ASP A 25 12.63 -1.21 0.08
C ASP A 25 12.23 0.27 0.20
N LEU A 26 12.00 0.95 -0.93
CA LEU A 26 11.56 2.34 -0.97
C LEU A 26 10.10 2.51 -0.52
N ILE A 27 9.20 1.60 -0.90
CA ILE A 27 7.77 1.64 -0.55
C ILE A 27 7.49 0.61 0.54
N SER A 28 8.12 0.81 1.69
CA SER A 28 7.98 -0.04 2.86
C SER A 28 7.04 0.58 3.90
N THR A 29 6.27 -0.27 4.56
CA THR A 29 5.33 0.07 5.64
C THR A 29 5.86 -0.35 7.01
N GLU A 30 7.08 -0.89 7.07
CA GLU A 30 7.71 -1.31 8.32
C GLU A 30 8.20 -0.09 9.12
N GLU A 31 7.83 -0.01 10.40
CA GLU A 31 8.20 1.09 11.30
C GLU A 31 9.72 1.21 11.52
N SER A 32 10.45 0.11 11.41
CA SER A 32 11.91 0.07 11.62
C SER A 32 12.74 0.52 10.42
N ASN A 33 12.13 1.02 9.35
CA ASN A 33 12.87 1.49 8.19
C ASN A 33 13.47 2.89 8.46
N GLU A 34 14.80 2.98 8.52
CA GLU A 34 15.54 4.24 8.69
C GLU A 34 15.10 5.32 7.69
N ARG A 35 14.67 4.91 6.50
CA ARG A 35 14.18 5.80 5.47
C ARG A 35 12.83 6.41 5.78
N SER A 36 11.94 5.68 6.45
CA SER A 36 10.67 6.21 6.95
C SER A 36 10.92 7.36 7.92
N ALA A 37 11.90 7.23 8.82
CA ALA A 37 12.27 8.30 9.75
C ALA A 37 12.75 9.57 9.03
N GLN A 38 13.62 9.43 8.01
CA GLN A 38 14.10 10.57 7.20
C GLN A 38 12.96 11.23 6.41
N LEU A 39 12.02 10.44 5.89
CA LEU A 39 10.85 10.96 5.18
C LEU A 39 9.93 11.70 6.15
N THR A 40 9.67 11.14 7.33
CA THR A 40 8.84 11.78 8.37
C THR A 40 9.38 13.14 8.78
N GLU A 41 10.68 13.24 9.07
CA GLU A 41 11.31 14.53 9.40
C GLU A 41 11.15 15.54 8.25
N ALA A 42 11.32 15.09 7.00
CA ALA A 42 11.18 15.96 5.83
C ALA A 42 9.72 16.36 5.53
N LEU A 43 8.74 15.58 5.99
CA LEU A 43 7.31 15.75 5.73
C LEU A 43 6.57 16.49 6.85
N TYR A 44 7.15 16.59 8.06
CA TYR A 44 6.47 17.07 9.26
C TYR A 44 5.72 18.40 9.09
N ASP A 45 6.36 19.38 8.42
CA ASP A 45 5.78 20.71 8.17
C ASP A 45 5.16 20.86 6.77
N MET A 46 5.03 19.76 6.01
CA MET A 46 4.52 19.83 4.64
C MET A 46 3.02 19.54 4.58
N SER A 47 2.28 20.46 3.96
CA SER A 47 0.88 20.21 3.61
C SER A 47 0.75 19.14 2.52
N GLU A 48 -0.39 18.45 2.47
CA GLU A 48 -0.69 17.46 1.41
C GLU A 48 -0.57 18.07 -0.01
N GLU A 49 -0.91 19.35 -0.16
CA GLU A 49 -0.76 20.09 -1.42
C GLU A 49 0.72 20.32 -1.77
N SER A 50 1.56 20.60 -0.77
CA SER A 50 3.01 20.73 -0.94
C SER A 50 3.65 19.39 -1.33
N ILE A 51 3.20 18.30 -0.73
CA ILE A 51 3.62 16.94 -1.09
C ILE A 51 3.23 16.66 -2.55
N ARG A 52 1.96 16.84 -2.89
CA ARG A 52 1.42 16.59 -4.24
C ARG A 52 2.11 17.41 -5.32
N SER A 53 2.32 18.71 -5.08
CA SER A 53 3.00 19.59 -6.04
C SER A 53 4.47 19.22 -6.22
N THR A 54 5.16 18.83 -5.14
CA THR A 54 6.55 18.36 -5.20
C THR A 54 6.68 17.06 -5.99
N VAL A 55 5.82 16.07 -5.70
CA VAL A 55 5.80 14.80 -6.43
C VAL A 55 5.45 15.04 -7.90
N ALA A 56 4.47 15.91 -8.18
CA ALA A 56 4.10 16.27 -9.54
C ALA A 56 5.27 16.85 -10.32
N ALA A 57 5.95 17.85 -9.77
CA ALA A 57 7.08 18.48 -10.44
C ALA A 57 8.19 17.48 -10.78
N GLU A 58 8.52 16.56 -9.86
CA GLU A 58 9.58 15.58 -10.10
C GLU A 58 9.15 14.45 -11.05
N CYS A 59 7.90 13.98 -10.99
CA CYS A 59 7.37 12.94 -11.89
C CYS A 59 7.16 13.45 -13.32
N ASP A 60 6.68 14.69 -13.48
CA ASP A 60 6.37 15.26 -14.80
C ASP A 60 7.65 15.55 -15.59
N ASN A 61 8.78 15.79 -14.91
CA ASN A 61 10.11 15.94 -15.55
C ASN A 61 10.63 14.67 -16.24
N VAL A 62 10.10 13.51 -15.88
CA VAL A 62 10.57 12.19 -16.33
C VAL A 62 9.45 11.34 -16.94
N ASP A 63 8.32 11.97 -17.25
CA ASP A 63 7.12 11.35 -17.84
C ASP A 63 6.67 10.07 -17.10
N ALA A 64 6.71 10.12 -15.75
CA ALA A 64 6.30 8.98 -14.94
C ALA A 64 4.78 8.71 -15.09
N PRO A 65 4.35 7.44 -15.14
CA PRO A 65 2.94 7.11 -15.25
C PRO A 65 2.11 7.73 -14.13
N ARG A 66 0.90 8.20 -14.45
CA ARG A 66 0.00 8.81 -13.46
C ARG A 66 -0.21 7.94 -12.21
N ALA A 67 -0.38 6.62 -12.39
CA ALA A 67 -0.58 5.72 -11.27
C ALA A 67 0.65 5.60 -10.36
N LEU A 68 1.87 5.88 -10.87
CA LEU A 68 3.10 5.93 -10.08
C LEU A 68 3.17 7.22 -9.27
N LYS A 69 2.84 8.36 -9.89
CA LYS A 69 2.70 9.65 -9.22
C LYS A 69 1.68 9.59 -8.09
N ASP A 70 0.53 8.96 -8.33
CA ASP A 70 -0.52 8.76 -7.33
C ASP A 70 -0.03 7.84 -6.20
N LEU A 71 0.66 6.74 -6.52
CA LEU A 71 1.25 5.84 -5.52
C LEU A 71 2.26 6.57 -4.62
N ILE A 72 3.22 7.30 -5.20
CA ILE A 72 4.24 8.03 -4.46
C ILE A 72 3.60 9.07 -3.53
N THR A 73 2.63 9.84 -4.05
CA THR A 73 1.93 10.86 -3.26
C THR A 73 1.19 10.24 -2.08
N ASN A 74 0.44 9.17 -2.32
CA ASN A 74 -0.36 8.52 -1.29
C ASN A 74 0.50 7.75 -0.28
N TYR A 75 1.65 7.23 -0.71
CA TYR A 75 2.64 6.64 0.19
C TYR A 75 3.21 7.69 1.15
N LEU A 76 3.66 8.85 0.65
CA LEU A 76 4.19 9.93 1.51
C LEU A 76 3.14 10.44 2.51
N ASN A 77 1.89 10.59 2.08
CA ASN A 77 0.78 10.96 2.96
C ASN A 77 0.49 9.89 4.03
N PHE A 78 0.62 8.61 3.67
CA PHE A 78 0.53 7.52 4.64
C PHE A 78 1.71 7.54 5.63
N THR A 79 2.95 7.71 5.15
CA THR A 79 4.16 7.74 5.99
C THR A 79 4.08 8.80 7.07
N ILE A 80 3.69 10.03 6.72
CA ILE A 80 3.55 11.09 7.72
C ILE A 80 2.38 10.80 8.67
N ALA A 81 1.22 10.36 8.17
CA ALA A 81 0.08 10.03 9.03
C ALA A 81 0.41 8.93 10.05
N ALA A 82 1.12 7.88 9.62
CA ALA A 82 1.53 6.77 10.47
C ALA A 82 2.58 7.16 11.54
N SER A 83 3.26 8.30 11.37
CA SER A 83 4.33 8.74 12.27
C SER A 83 3.90 9.81 13.27
N LEU A 84 2.70 10.37 13.14
CA LEU A 84 2.18 11.40 14.05
C LEU A 84 1.53 10.72 15.26
N GLU A 85 1.95 11.10 16.47
CA GLU A 85 1.50 10.50 17.73
C GLU A 85 -0.02 10.60 17.96
N ASP A 86 -0.66 11.66 17.46
CA ASP A 86 -2.10 11.92 17.63
C ASP A 86 -2.96 11.35 16.48
N SER A 87 -2.37 10.63 15.54
CA SER A 87 -3.13 10.10 14.40
C SER A 87 -4.03 8.95 14.79
N VAL A 88 -5.31 9.09 14.45
CA VAL A 88 -6.30 8.02 14.64
C VAL A 88 -6.00 6.86 13.69
N SER A 89 -5.92 5.63 14.21
CA SER A 89 -5.65 4.41 13.43
C SER A 89 -6.53 4.23 12.19
N THR A 90 -7.81 4.63 12.26
CA THR A 90 -8.74 4.61 11.13
C THR A 90 -8.32 5.55 10.01
N ALA A 91 -7.86 6.75 10.33
CA ALA A 91 -7.36 7.72 9.36
C ALA A 91 -6.07 7.21 8.71
N ILE A 92 -5.17 6.59 9.48
CA ILE A 92 -3.94 5.98 8.95
C ILE A 92 -4.29 4.84 7.97
N TYR A 93 -5.23 3.98 8.35
CA TYR A 93 -5.74 2.92 7.47
C TYR A 93 -6.34 3.49 6.17
N GLU A 94 -7.13 4.56 6.23
CA GLU A 94 -7.71 5.18 5.03
C GLU A 94 -6.63 5.71 4.07
N ARG A 95 -5.53 6.26 4.60
CA ARG A 95 -4.38 6.67 3.79
C ARG A 95 -3.69 5.47 3.14
N LEU A 96 -3.46 4.39 3.90
CA LEU A 96 -2.89 3.16 3.35
C LEU A 96 -3.80 2.52 2.30
N SER A 97 -5.11 2.52 2.54
CA SER A 97 -6.13 2.02 1.62
C SER A 97 -6.11 2.79 0.29
N THR A 98 -5.98 4.11 0.36
CA THR A 98 -5.81 4.98 -0.82
C THR A 98 -4.49 4.66 -1.55
N CYS A 99 -3.39 4.51 -0.81
CA CYS A 99 -2.09 4.10 -1.35
C CYS A 99 -2.17 2.74 -2.08
N TYR A 100 -2.81 1.75 -1.45
CA TYR A 100 -3.04 0.43 -2.03
C TYR A 100 -3.89 0.51 -3.30
N GLY A 101 -4.93 1.35 -3.31
CA GLY A 101 -5.76 1.61 -4.49
C GLY A 101 -4.97 2.15 -5.68
N SER A 102 -4.03 3.07 -5.45
CA SER A 102 -3.11 3.59 -6.47
C SER A 102 -2.13 2.52 -6.95
N PHE A 103 -1.57 1.71 -6.03
CA PHE A 103 -0.71 0.59 -6.39
C PHE A 103 -1.42 -0.40 -7.32
N LEU A 104 -2.68 -0.77 -7.04
CA LEU A 104 -3.45 -1.66 -7.93
C LEU A 104 -3.65 -1.06 -9.33
N GLY A 105 -3.67 0.27 -9.46
CA GLY A 105 -3.70 0.98 -10.74
C GLY A 105 -2.43 0.79 -11.58
N LEU A 106 -1.28 0.56 -10.95
CA LEU A 106 -0.04 0.14 -11.60
C LEU A 106 -0.04 -1.37 -11.87
N TYR A 107 -0.40 -2.15 -10.86
CA TYR A 107 -0.28 -3.61 -10.89
C TYR A 107 -1.20 -4.29 -11.91
N GLN A 108 -2.26 -3.62 -12.35
CA GLN A 108 -3.11 -4.09 -13.45
C GLN A 108 -2.40 -4.13 -14.82
N ALA A 109 -1.31 -3.38 -15.02
CA ALA A 109 -0.58 -3.34 -16.29
C ALA A 109 -0.03 -4.74 -16.62
N PHE A 110 -0.07 -5.13 -17.90
CA PHE A 110 0.23 -6.51 -18.31
C PHE A 110 1.62 -6.97 -17.85
N ASP A 111 2.63 -6.11 -17.92
CA ASP A 111 4.04 -6.38 -17.65
C ASP A 111 4.48 -6.02 -16.20
N ALA A 112 3.53 -5.95 -15.27
CA ALA A 112 3.74 -5.57 -13.87
C ALA A 112 4.02 -6.76 -12.93
N GLN A 113 4.36 -7.95 -13.42
CA GLN A 113 4.67 -9.12 -12.58
C GLN A 113 5.82 -8.87 -11.59
N TRP A 114 6.76 -8.01 -11.94
CA TRP A 114 7.90 -7.67 -11.08
C TRP A 114 7.48 -6.90 -9.81
N LEU A 115 6.28 -6.30 -9.79
CA LEU A 115 5.67 -5.65 -8.61
C LEU A 115 4.97 -6.63 -7.67
N THR A 116 4.94 -7.92 -7.98
CA THR A 116 4.27 -8.94 -7.15
C THR A 116 4.76 -8.97 -5.70
N PRO A 117 6.07 -8.84 -5.39
CA PRO A 117 6.53 -8.75 -4.00
C PRO A 117 5.91 -7.57 -3.25
N LEU A 118 5.92 -6.38 -3.84
CA LEU A 118 5.31 -5.18 -3.26
C LEU A 118 3.79 -5.36 -3.05
N CYS A 119 3.10 -6.06 -3.97
CA CYS A 119 1.70 -6.42 -3.80
C CYS A 119 1.47 -7.23 -2.51
N MET A 120 2.34 -8.21 -2.22
CA MET A 120 2.25 -9.03 -1.02
C MET A 120 2.45 -8.19 0.24
N ASP A 121 3.50 -7.35 0.29
CA ASP A 121 3.80 -6.54 1.48
C ASP A 121 2.70 -5.51 1.76
N LEU A 122 2.22 -4.81 0.72
CA LEU A 122 1.14 -3.85 0.86
C LEU A 122 -0.18 -4.53 1.24
N SER A 123 -0.45 -5.75 0.76
CA SER A 123 -1.64 -6.52 1.14
C SER A 123 -1.60 -6.93 2.62
N PHE A 124 -0.44 -7.39 3.08
CA PHE A 124 -0.22 -7.71 4.49
C PHE A 124 -0.42 -6.49 5.37
N SER A 125 0.20 -5.37 4.99
CA SER A 125 0.10 -4.09 5.70
C SER A 125 -1.33 -3.61 5.78
N LEU A 126 -2.05 -3.65 4.66
CA LEU A 126 -3.46 -3.25 4.60
C LEU A 126 -4.30 -4.00 5.63
N ILE A 127 -4.08 -5.32 5.75
CA ILE A 127 -4.76 -6.16 6.74
C ILE A 127 -4.31 -5.84 8.17
N PHE A 128 -3.02 -5.60 8.38
CA PHE A 128 -2.48 -5.25 9.69
C PHE A 128 -3.12 -3.95 10.22
N TRP A 129 -3.03 -2.87 9.45
CA TRP A 129 -3.59 -1.56 9.83
C TRP A 129 -5.11 -1.60 9.95
N ALA A 130 -5.79 -2.39 9.12
CA ALA A 130 -7.21 -2.62 9.23
C ALA A 130 -7.60 -3.27 10.58
N ASN A 131 -6.91 -4.34 10.94
CA ASN A 131 -7.13 -5.01 12.22
C ASN A 131 -6.82 -4.11 13.41
N TRP A 132 -5.78 -3.29 13.32
CA TRP A 132 -5.40 -2.36 14.37
C TRP A 132 -6.47 -1.28 14.56
N ALA A 133 -6.96 -0.70 13.46
CA ALA A 133 -8.08 0.25 13.47
C ALA A 133 -9.37 -0.35 14.07
N ASP A 134 -9.72 -1.59 13.70
CA ASP A 134 -10.87 -2.31 14.27
C ASP A 134 -10.71 -2.57 15.78
N THR A 135 -9.47 -2.79 16.25
CA THR A 135 -9.17 -3.07 17.66
C THR A 135 -9.26 -1.80 18.52
N GLU A 136 -8.81 -0.65 18.01
CA GLU A 136 -8.89 0.61 18.75
C GLU A 136 -10.32 1.17 18.83
N GLN A 137 -11.19 0.83 17.87
CA GLN A 137 -12.57 1.35 17.81
C GLN A 137 -13.63 0.23 17.68
N PRO A 138 -13.73 -0.70 18.65
CA PRO A 138 -14.54 -1.92 18.53
C PRO A 138 -16.07 -1.69 18.49
N ASN A 139 -16.52 -0.48 18.85
CA ASN A 139 -17.93 -0.08 18.95
C ASN A 139 -18.36 0.88 17.84
N ALA A 140 -17.45 1.28 16.96
CA ALA A 140 -17.83 2.05 15.77
C ALA A 140 -18.58 1.10 14.83
N LYS A 141 -19.91 1.09 14.91
CA LYS A 141 -20.82 0.32 14.03
C LYS A 141 -20.59 0.57 12.53
N GLU A 142 -19.78 1.56 12.20
CA GLU A 142 -19.46 2.04 10.86
C GLU A 142 -18.06 1.63 10.36
N LEU A 143 -17.18 1.06 11.20
CA LEU A 143 -15.87 0.55 10.75
C LEU A 143 -16.05 -0.82 10.07
N LYS A 144 -16.58 -0.74 8.85
CA LYS A 144 -16.53 -1.77 7.82
C LYS A 144 -15.13 -1.84 7.20
N VAL A 145 -14.10 -1.69 8.02
CA VAL A 145 -12.70 -1.68 7.58
C VAL A 145 -12.37 -3.06 7.02
N SER A 146 -12.82 -4.13 7.67
CA SER A 146 -12.79 -5.50 7.13
C SER A 146 -13.49 -5.65 5.76
N ASP A 147 -14.69 -5.10 5.57
CA ASP A 147 -15.38 -5.12 4.26
C ASP A 147 -14.62 -4.29 3.20
N ALA A 148 -14.05 -3.15 3.59
CA ALA A 148 -13.25 -2.30 2.70
C ALA A 148 -11.97 -3.02 2.26
N VAL A 149 -11.28 -3.69 3.19
CA VAL A 149 -10.15 -4.58 2.88
C VAL A 149 -10.58 -5.68 1.91
N ALA A 150 -11.73 -6.32 2.14
CA ALA A 150 -12.23 -7.37 1.26
C ALA A 150 -12.42 -6.88 -0.18
N LYS A 151 -12.86 -5.63 -0.39
CA LYS A 151 -12.94 -5.02 -1.74
C LYS A 151 -11.56 -4.87 -2.39
N HIS A 152 -10.57 -4.39 -1.64
CA HIS A 152 -9.20 -4.24 -2.13
C HIS A 152 -8.55 -5.59 -2.46
N LEU A 153 -8.71 -6.59 -1.59
CA LEU A 153 -8.21 -7.94 -1.82
C LEU A 153 -8.90 -8.59 -3.01
N SER A 154 -10.23 -8.47 -3.14
CA SER A 154 -10.98 -8.96 -4.30
C SER A 154 -10.48 -8.36 -5.61
N ARG A 155 -10.20 -7.05 -5.63
CA ARG A 155 -9.61 -6.39 -6.81
C ARG A 155 -8.21 -6.93 -7.12
N ALA A 156 -7.37 -7.15 -6.10
CA ALA A 156 -6.05 -7.74 -6.27
C ALA A 156 -6.12 -9.18 -6.82
N PHE A 157 -7.05 -10.01 -6.30
CA PHE A 157 -7.32 -11.34 -6.86
C PHE A 157 -7.70 -11.29 -8.33
N ASN A 158 -8.61 -10.40 -8.70
CA ASN A 158 -9.06 -10.30 -10.07
C ASN A 158 -7.90 -9.93 -11.02
N ILE A 159 -6.98 -9.06 -10.60
CA ILE A 159 -5.76 -8.75 -11.35
C ILE A 159 -4.87 -9.99 -11.51
N VAL A 160 -4.66 -10.73 -10.42
CA VAL A 160 -3.78 -11.91 -10.39
C VAL A 160 -4.34 -13.08 -11.20
N ILE A 161 -5.63 -13.36 -11.08
CA ILE A 161 -6.31 -14.45 -11.81
C ILE A 161 -6.41 -14.15 -13.30
N SER A 162 -6.61 -12.87 -13.65
CA SER A 162 -6.66 -12.42 -15.05
C SER A 162 -5.29 -12.37 -15.72
N ASP A 163 -4.20 -12.69 -15.01
CA ASP A 163 -2.87 -12.75 -15.58
C ASP A 163 -2.78 -13.85 -16.66
N LYS A 164 -2.56 -13.40 -17.90
CA LYS A 164 -2.48 -14.26 -19.08
C LYS A 164 -1.04 -14.71 -19.36
N THR A 165 -0.07 -14.36 -18.53
CA THR A 165 1.32 -14.79 -18.71
C THR A 165 1.40 -16.30 -18.75
N SER A 166 1.77 -16.83 -19.92
CA SER A 166 1.78 -18.26 -20.21
C SER A 166 3.15 -18.84 -19.89
N ASN A 167 3.17 -19.79 -18.97
CA ASN A 167 4.16 -20.88 -18.83
C ASN A 167 5.28 -20.77 -17.78
N ASP A 168 5.48 -19.64 -17.09
CA ASP A 168 6.32 -19.64 -15.88
C ASP A 168 5.62 -18.94 -14.72
N LEU A 169 5.47 -19.66 -13.60
CA LEU A 169 4.92 -19.11 -12.37
C LEU A 169 5.82 -17.96 -11.86
N LYS A 170 7.15 -18.06 -12.03
CA LYS A 170 8.12 -17.07 -11.56
C LYS A 170 7.93 -15.70 -12.20
N ASP A 171 7.46 -15.67 -13.44
CA ASP A 171 7.18 -14.44 -14.19
C ASP A 171 5.68 -14.11 -14.22
N SER A 172 4.89 -14.73 -13.33
CA SER A 172 3.45 -14.53 -13.28
C SER A 172 3.02 -13.92 -11.95
N LYS A 173 2.05 -13.00 -12.05
CA LYS A 173 1.33 -12.46 -10.90
C LYS A 173 0.62 -13.54 -10.10
N LYS A 174 0.34 -14.70 -10.72
CA LYS A 174 -0.27 -15.89 -10.07
C LYS A 174 0.51 -16.38 -8.85
N MET A 175 1.80 -16.03 -8.73
CA MET A 175 2.55 -16.26 -7.49
C MET A 175 1.91 -15.61 -6.25
N ALA A 176 1.24 -14.47 -6.42
CA ALA A 176 0.49 -13.82 -5.34
C ALA A 176 -0.78 -14.57 -4.93
N LEU A 177 -1.31 -15.48 -5.76
CA LEU A 177 -2.65 -16.04 -5.56
C LEU A 177 -2.77 -16.74 -4.21
N TYR A 178 -1.85 -17.65 -3.89
CA TYR A 178 -1.87 -18.38 -2.62
C TYR A 178 -1.61 -17.47 -1.42
N TYR A 179 -0.74 -16.49 -1.58
CA TYR A 179 -0.43 -15.54 -0.52
C TYR A 179 -1.66 -14.68 -0.18
N LEU A 180 -2.31 -14.10 -1.19
CA LEU A 180 -3.54 -13.32 -1.03
C LEU A 180 -4.67 -14.19 -0.48
N ALA A 181 -4.82 -15.44 -0.95
CA ALA A 181 -5.82 -16.39 -0.43
C ALA A 181 -5.64 -16.61 1.08
N ASN A 182 -4.42 -16.91 1.50
CA ASN A 182 -4.10 -17.14 2.91
C ASN A 182 -4.36 -15.88 3.76
N LEU A 183 -4.00 -14.70 3.26
CA LEU A 183 -4.27 -13.44 3.92
C LEU A 183 -5.78 -13.18 4.07
N THR A 184 -6.55 -13.38 3.01
CA THR A 184 -8.01 -13.21 3.04
C THR A 184 -8.69 -14.19 3.99
N PHE A 185 -8.26 -15.45 4.01
CA PHE A 185 -8.78 -16.43 4.99
C PHE A 185 -8.51 -15.99 6.42
N ARG A 186 -7.31 -15.47 6.74
CA ARG A 186 -7.00 -14.96 8.09
C ARG A 186 -7.95 -13.85 8.52
N VAL A 187 -8.29 -12.92 7.62
CA VAL A 187 -9.27 -11.86 7.90
C VAL A 187 -10.65 -12.44 8.18
N TYR A 188 -11.15 -13.32 7.32
CA TYR A 188 -12.49 -13.91 7.49
C TYR A 188 -12.63 -14.79 8.73
N PHE A 189 -11.61 -15.59 9.07
CA PHE A 189 -11.65 -16.44 10.25
C PHE A 189 -11.50 -15.64 11.55
N LYS A 190 -10.69 -14.58 11.56
CA LYS A 190 -10.59 -13.68 12.73
C LYS A 190 -11.88 -12.90 12.96
N ALA A 191 -12.53 -12.42 11.89
CA ALA A 191 -13.84 -11.76 11.99
C ALA A 191 -14.91 -12.69 12.57
N ARG A 192 -14.94 -13.97 12.14
CA ARG A 192 -15.89 -14.97 12.66
C ARG A 192 -15.64 -15.40 14.11
N ALA A 193 -14.40 -15.42 14.57
CA ALA A 193 -14.08 -15.75 15.96
C ALA A 193 -14.57 -14.65 16.93
N GLY A 194 -14.45 -13.37 16.54
CA GLY A 194 -14.96 -12.24 17.34
C GLY A 194 -16.49 -12.17 17.42
N ASP A 195 -17.20 -12.68 16.41
CA ASP A 195 -18.68 -12.76 16.44
C ASP A 195 -19.20 -13.85 17.39
N GLN A 196 -18.42 -14.91 17.68
CA GLN A 196 -18.85 -15.96 18.61
C GLN A 196 -18.78 -15.55 20.09
N GLU A 197 -17.87 -14.65 20.47
CA GLU A 197 -17.78 -14.12 21.84
C GLU A 197 -18.84 -13.06 22.17
N ARG A 198 -19.52 -12.50 21.17
CA ARG A 198 -20.59 -11.50 21.36
C ARG A 198 -21.97 -12.10 21.65
N PHE A 199 -22.10 -13.42 21.60
CA PHE A 199 -23.35 -14.15 21.86
C PHE A 199 -23.23 -15.23 22.95
N SER A 200 -22.13 -15.22 23.73
CA SER A 200 -21.89 -16.05 24.90
C SER A 200 -21.91 -15.21 26.18
#